data_AF-A0A7W4VHX0-F1
#
_entry.id   AF-A0A7W4VHX0-F1
#
_cell.length_a   1.000
_cell.length_b   1.000
_cell.length_c   1.000
_cell.angle_alpha   90.00
_cell.angle_beta   90.00
_cell.angle_gamma   90.00
#
_symmetry.space_group_name_H-M   'P 1'
#
loop_
_entity.id
_entity.type
_entity.pdbx_description
1 polymer ?
#
loop_
_entity_poly.entity_id
_entity_poly.type
_entity_poly.pdbx_seq_one_letter_code
_entity_poly.pdbx_strand_id
1 'polypeptide(L)'
;MNRHSFSSPVLITIEAADGGRRQYPIKDLTKALAVMRWYGIRQLSELRARSPGIWLIAAAALACAHEHPDQATIEHARQMFVSLAKAAGILAVM
;
A
#
# COMPACT_ATOMS: atom_id res chain seq x y z
N MET A 1 -9.00 19.75 -2.51
CA MET A 1 -8.68 18.33 -2.21
C MET A 1 -7.43 17.97 -2.99
N ASN A 2 -6.39 17.39 -2.38
CA ASN A 2 -5.20 16.97 -3.13
C ASN A 2 -5.62 15.86 -4.10
N ARG A 3 -5.32 16.02 -5.40
CA ARG A 3 -5.76 15.08 -6.44
C ARG A 3 -5.27 13.66 -6.20
N HIS A 4 -4.25 13.44 -5.36
CA HIS A 4 -3.69 12.13 -5.02
C HIS A 4 -4.21 11.52 -3.70
N SER A 5 -5.18 12.15 -3.04
CA SER A 5 -5.74 11.68 -1.78
C SER A 5 -6.71 10.52 -1.98
N PHE A 6 -6.67 9.58 -1.03
CA PHE A 6 -7.65 8.51 -0.94
C PHE A 6 -8.97 9.01 -0.34
N SER A 7 -10.08 8.36 -0.70
CA SER A 7 -11.39 8.59 -0.07
C SER A 7 -11.38 8.25 1.43
N SER A 8 -10.59 7.26 1.80
CA SER A 8 -10.39 6.78 3.17
C SER A 8 -8.95 6.28 3.36
N PRO A 9 -8.36 6.48 4.55
CA PRO A 9 -7.01 5.98 4.82
C PRO A 9 -6.96 4.45 4.84
N VAL A 10 -5.85 3.89 4.35
CA VAL A 10 -5.52 2.46 4.52
C VAL A 10 -4.61 2.33 5.74
N LEU A 11 -5.06 1.61 6.77
CA LEU A 11 -4.28 1.38 7.99
C LEU A 11 -3.40 0.14 7.82
N ILE A 12 -2.09 0.33 7.89
CA ILE A 12 -1.13 -0.79 7.90
C ILE A 12 -0.48 -0.92 9.28
N THR A 13 -0.21 -2.15 9.71
CA THR A 13 0.52 -2.48 10.92
C THR A 13 1.94 -2.86 10.56
N ILE A 14 2.92 -2.17 11.17
CA ILE A 14 4.34 -2.47 11.01
C ILE A 14 4.90 -2.81 12.39
N GLU A 15 5.74 -3.84 12.45
CA GLU A 15 6.53 -4.16 13.63
C GLU A 15 7.76 -3.23 13.66
N ALA A 16 7.85 -2.42 14.70
CA ALA A 16 8.97 -1.52 14.93
C ALA A 16 10.15 -2.28 15.54
N ALA A 17 11.35 -1.68 15.49
CA ALA A 17 12.59 -2.28 15.99
C ALA A 17 12.54 -2.60 17.50
N ASP A 18 11.62 -2.00 18.24
CA ASP A 18 11.33 -2.26 19.65
C ASP A 18 10.41 -3.48 19.88
N GLY A 19 10.04 -4.21 18.82
CA GLY A 19 9.07 -5.32 18.86
C GLY A 19 7.61 -4.86 18.97
N GLY A 20 7.37 -3.55 19.03
CA GLY A 20 6.03 -2.98 19.10
C GLY A 20 5.34 -2.96 17.74
N ARG A 21 4.05 -3.33 17.70
CA ARG A 21 3.21 -3.15 16.50
C ARG A 21 2.64 -1.74 16.49
N ARG A 22 2.91 -0.98 15.43
CA ARG A 22 2.41 0.38 15.24
C ARG A 22 1.52 0.45 14.00
N GLN A 23 0.41 1.18 14.12
CA GLN A 23 -0.49 1.42 13.00
C GLN A 23 -0.13 2.73 12.29
N TYR A 24 -0.08 2.69 10.96
CA TYR A 24 0.26 3.81 10.11
C TYR A 24 -0.88 4.08 9.11
N PRO A 25 -1.54 5.25 9.17
CA PRO A 25 -2.55 5.63 8.19
C PRO A 25 -1.93 6.13 6.89
N ILE A 26 -2.15 5.38 5.82
CA ILE A 26 -1.78 5.73 4.45
C ILE A 26 -2.94 6.50 3.82
N LYS A 27 -2.78 7.82 3.68
CA LYS A 27 -3.87 8.76 3.29
C LYS A 27 -3.88 9.12 1.80
N ASP A 28 -2.81 8.80 1.08
CA ASP A 28 -2.60 9.27 -0.28
C ASP A 28 -1.72 8.29 -1.07
N LEU A 29 -1.78 8.46 -2.40
CA LEU A 29 -1.06 7.64 -3.36
C LEU A 29 0.46 7.68 -3.17
N THR A 30 1.03 8.84 -2.86
CA THR A 30 2.48 9.02 -2.70
C THR A 30 3.00 8.18 -1.53
N LYS A 31 2.27 8.16 -0.42
CA LYS A 31 2.61 7.30 0.73
C LYS A 31 2.45 5.82 0.41
N ALA A 32 1.42 5.43 -0.34
CA ALA A 32 1.25 4.03 -0.76
C ALA A 32 2.43 3.55 -1.63
N LEU A 33 2.88 4.38 -2.59
CA LEU A 33 4.08 4.12 -3.39
C LEU A 33 5.33 4.02 -2.53
N ALA A 34 5.50 4.90 -1.55
CA ALA A 34 6.64 4.87 -0.63
C ALA A 34 6.66 3.57 0.20
N VAL A 35 5.51 3.15 0.74
CA VAL A 35 5.38 1.88 1.47
C VAL A 35 5.75 0.69 0.58
N MET A 36 5.25 0.65 -0.66
CA MET A 36 5.52 -0.45 -1.57
C MET A 36 7.01 -0.55 -1.97
N ARG A 37 7.72 0.58 -1.98
CA ARG A 37 9.17 0.65 -2.24
C ARG A 37 10.02 0.42 -1.00
N TRP A 38 9.41 0.33 0.18
CA TRP A 38 10.17 0.25 1.42
C TRP A 38 10.73 -1.16 1.63
N TYR A 39 11.99 -1.35 1.25
CA TYR A 39 12.72 -2.62 1.37
C TYR A 39 12.87 -3.14 2.81
N GLY A 40 12.62 -2.30 3.83
CA GLY A 40 12.68 -2.66 5.24
C GLY A 40 11.41 -3.34 5.79
N ILE A 41 10.28 -3.29 5.06
CA ILE A 41 9.08 -4.02 5.46
C ILE A 41 9.21 -5.46 4.97
N ARG A 42 9.72 -6.33 5.85
CA ARG A 42 10.00 -7.74 5.56
C ARG A 42 8.83 -8.44 4.88
N GLN A 43 7.60 -8.20 5.33
CA GLN A 43 6.40 -8.81 4.79
C GLN A 43 6.14 -8.48 3.31
N LEU A 44 6.43 -7.24 2.89
CA LEU A 44 6.29 -6.83 1.49
C LEU A 44 7.40 -7.44 0.63
N SER A 45 8.63 -7.49 1.15
CA SER A 45 9.75 -8.15 0.49
C SER A 45 9.50 -9.65 0.30
N GLU A 46 9.01 -10.34 1.34
CA GLU A 46 8.63 -11.75 1.28
C GLU A 46 7.43 -12.00 0.35
N LEU A 47 6.42 -11.12 0.37
CA LEU A 47 5.28 -11.22 -0.54
C LEU A 47 5.73 -11.09 -2.00
N ARG A 48 6.65 -10.17 -2.30
CA ARG A 48 7.20 -10.02 -3.65
C ARG A 48 7.87 -11.31 -4.16
N ALA A 49 8.55 -12.05 -3.28
CA ALA A 49 9.17 -13.32 -3.61
C ALA A 49 8.15 -14.47 -3.72
N ARG A 50 7.19 -14.56 -2.79
CA ARG A 50 6.18 -15.64 -2.74
C ARG A 50 5.07 -15.51 -3.77
N SER A 51 4.62 -14.28 -4.03
CA SER A 51 3.45 -13.96 -4.85
C SER A 51 3.71 -12.73 -5.73
N PRO A 52 4.66 -12.82 -6.70
CA PRO A 52 5.09 -11.68 -7.50
C PRO A 52 3.95 -11.04 -8.31
N GLY A 53 2.93 -11.82 -8.71
CA GLY A 53 1.77 -11.31 -9.45
C GLY A 53 0.94 -10.29 -8.65
N ILE A 54 0.70 -10.52 -7.36
CA ILE A 54 -0.05 -9.58 -6.51
C ILE A 54 0.74 -8.28 -6.37
N TRP A 55 2.05 -8.39 -6.15
CA TRP A 55 2.94 -7.23 -6.08
C TRP A 55 2.91 -6.43 -7.39
N LEU A 56 3.03 -7.11 -8.54
CA LEU A 56 3.06 -6.47 -9.86
C LEU A 56 1.76 -5.73 -10.17
N ILE A 57 0.60 -6.35 -9.92
CA ILE A 57 -0.71 -5.74 -10.19
C ILE A 57 -0.89 -4.49 -9.32
N ALA A 58 -0.57 -4.56 -8.02
CA ALA A 58 -0.67 -3.40 -7.15
C ALA A 58 0.31 -2.28 -7.53
N ALA A 59 1.54 -2.65 -7.90
CA ALA A 59 2.54 -1.71 -8.39
C ALA A 59 2.09 -0.98 -9.66
N ALA A 60 1.55 -1.73 -10.62
CA ALA A 60 1.05 -1.18 -11.87
C ALA A 60 -0.13 -0.22 -11.64
N ALA A 61 -1.09 -0.59 -10.78
CA ALA A 61 -2.22 0.27 -10.44
C ALA A 61 -1.76 1.57 -9.76
N LEU A 62 -0.82 1.50 -8.81
CA LEU A 62 -0.25 2.67 -8.16
C LEU A 62 0.54 3.57 -9.11
N ALA A 63 1.29 2.99 -10.06
CA ALA A 63 2.02 3.73 -11.08
C ALA A 63 1.06 4.43 -12.05
N CYS A 64 0.04 3.73 -12.54
CA CYS A 64 -0.99 4.28 -13.41
C CYS A 64 -1.72 5.47 -12.75
N ALA A 65 -2.12 5.33 -11.48
CA ALA A 65 -2.73 6.43 -10.73
C ALA A 65 -1.80 7.62 -10.49
N HIS A 66 -0.48 7.40 -10.54
CA HIS A 66 0.50 8.47 -10.37
C HIS A 66 0.64 9.30 -11.65
N GLU A 67 0.68 8.63 -12.80
CA GLU A 67 0.73 9.24 -14.13
C GLU A 67 -0.59 9.90 -14.52
N HIS A 68 -1.71 9.26 -14.18
CA HIS A 68 -3.07 9.70 -14.50
C HIS A 68 -3.91 9.83 -13.21
N PRO A 69 -3.78 10.96 -12.48
CA PRO A 69 -4.42 11.13 -11.19
C PRO A 69 -5.88 11.60 -11.33
N ASP A 70 -6.74 10.74 -11.84
CA ASP A 70 -8.20 10.88 -11.69
C ASP A 70 -8.70 10.09 -10.47
N GLN A 71 -9.88 10.46 -9.98
CA GLN A 71 -10.39 9.92 -8.72
C GLN A 71 -10.69 8.41 -8.80
N ALA A 72 -11.15 7.92 -9.94
CA ALA A 72 -11.48 6.50 -10.11
C ALA A 72 -10.21 5.65 -10.13
N THR A 73 -9.18 6.09 -10.86
CA THR A 73 -7.89 5.40 -10.93
C THR A 73 -7.18 5.38 -9.57
N ILE A 74 -7.28 6.46 -8.80
CA ILE A 74 -6.70 6.52 -7.45
C ILE A 74 -7.43 5.60 -6.48
N GLU A 75 -8.76 5.56 -6.53
CA GLU A 75 -9.52 4.66 -5.68
C GLU A 75 -9.26 3.20 -6.06
N HIS A 76 -9.15 2.89 -7.35
CA HIS A 76 -8.74 1.57 -7.81
C HIS A 76 -7.34 1.20 -7.28
N ALA A 77 -6.36 2.09 -7.39
CA ALA A 77 -5.02 1.88 -6.87
C ALA A 77 -5.00 1.69 -5.34
N ARG A 78 -5.85 2.40 -4.61
CA ARG A 78 -6.07 2.20 -3.18
C ARG A 78 -6.58 0.79 -2.88
N GLN A 79 -7.57 0.29 -3.62
CA GLN A 79 -8.09 -1.07 -3.45
C GLN A 79 -7.01 -2.12 -3.72
N MET A 80 -6.20 -1.92 -4.75
CA MET A 80 -5.07 -2.83 -5.04
C MET A 80 -4.02 -2.79 -3.94
N PHE A 81 -3.72 -1.62 -3.38
CA PHE A 81 -2.85 -1.49 -2.22
C PHE A 81 -3.41 -2.18 -0.97
N VAL A 82 -4.73 -2.13 -0.73
CA VAL A 82 -5.38 -2.89 0.35
C VAL A 82 -5.20 -4.40 0.13
N SER A 83 -5.40 -4.90 -1.08
CA SER A 83 -5.20 -6.31 -1.42
C SER A 83 -3.76 -6.76 -1.19
N LEU A 84 -2.79 -5.94 -1.60
CA LEU A 84 -1.37 -6.15 -1.31
C LEU A 84 -1.11 -6.22 0.21
N ALA A 85 -1.60 -5.25 0.98
CA ALA A 85 -1.41 -5.18 2.42
C ALA A 85 -2.03 -6.39 3.15
N LYS A 86 -3.20 -6.85 2.71
CA LYS A 86 -3.83 -8.09 3.19
C LYS A 86 -2.96 -9.30 2.87
N ALA A 87 -2.49 -9.43 1.64
CA ALA A 87 -1.67 -10.55 1.20
C ALA A 87 -0.31 -10.60 1.94
N ALA A 88 0.25 -9.44 2.28
CA ALA A 88 1.46 -9.33 3.10
C ALA A 88 1.19 -9.52 4.60
N GLY A 89 -0.08 -9.62 5.05
CA GLY A 89 -0.41 -9.76 6.46
C GLY A 89 -0.10 -8.50 7.30
N ILE A 90 -0.07 -7.34 6.66
CA ILE A 90 0.22 -6.05 7.32
C ILE A 90 -1.01 -5.12 7.35
N LEU A 91 -2.18 -5.56 6.89
CA LEU A 91 -3.39 -4.75 7.02
C LEU A 91 -3.88 -4.77 8.48
N ALA A 92 -4.08 -3.58 9.07
CA ALA A 92 -4.86 -3.45 10.30
C ALA A 92 -6.34 -3.48 9.93
N VAL A 93 -7.05 -4.56 10.27
CA VAL A 93 -8.52 -4.58 10.20
C VAL A 93 -9.04 -4.06 11.55
N MET A 94 -9.91 -3.06 11.51
CA MET A 94 -10.82 -2.75 12.62
C MET A 94 -12.12 -3.52 12.41
#